data_AF-A0A7Y5EHV5-F1
#
_entry.id   AF-A0A7Y5EHV5-F1
#
_cell.length_a   1.000
_cell.length_b   1.000
_cell.length_c   1.000
_cell.angle_alpha   90.00
_cell.angle_beta   90.00
_cell.angle_gamma   90.00
#
_symmetry.space_group_name_H-M   'P 1'
#
loop_
_entity.id
_entity.type
_entity.pdbx_description
1 polymer ?
#
loop_
_entity_poly.entity_id
_entity_poly.type
_entity_poly.pdbx_seq_one_letter_code
_entity_poly.pdbx_strand_id
1 'polypeptide(L)'
;MIEEIDKFWKEYLHDFEPLAHELKLAFKDRWVRFHSLPESKRYPESELEYKEIFSRYDTVLLELGGTSSRMFVVLPEYSENNTALHPADGLRSLFPHSEYWRTIDKLEECGVYWHLHVTEIQIPNEKLNALFRLVANDEVRNILVVLPEVRSVFHPYDGGADIIASSEEAKEELKNKYKAWLSKHPRGY
;
A
#
# COMPACT_ATOMS: atom_id res chain seq x y z
N MET A 1 -0.80 -17.15 -6.52
CA MET A 1 -0.73 -15.71 -6.20
C MET A 1 -1.68 -14.89 -7.07
N ILE A 2 -1.46 -14.83 -8.39
CA ILE A 2 -2.26 -13.97 -9.30
C ILE A 2 -3.77 -14.25 -9.21
N GLU A 3 -4.20 -15.51 -9.29
CA GLU A 3 -5.62 -15.87 -9.19
C GLU A 3 -6.26 -15.43 -7.87
N GLU A 4 -5.50 -15.41 -6.79
CA GLU A 4 -5.98 -15.09 -5.45
C GLU A 4 -6.12 -13.60 -5.23
N ILE A 5 -5.13 -12.80 -5.69
CA ILE A 5 -5.28 -11.35 -5.67
C ILE A 5 -6.42 -10.92 -6.61
N ASP A 6 -6.59 -11.58 -7.76
CA ASP A 6 -7.73 -11.33 -8.67
C ASP A 6 -9.07 -11.62 -7.99
N LYS A 7 -9.16 -12.76 -7.29
CA LYS A 7 -10.36 -13.15 -6.55
C LYS A 7 -10.65 -12.15 -5.42
N PHE A 8 -9.65 -11.82 -4.62
CA PHE A 8 -9.76 -10.80 -3.59
C PHE A 8 -10.28 -9.48 -4.17
N TRP A 9 -9.67 -9.04 -5.27
CA TRP A 9 -10.00 -7.76 -5.86
C TRP A 9 -11.45 -7.72 -6.31
N LYS A 10 -11.90 -8.73 -7.05
CA LYS A 10 -13.28 -8.85 -7.53
C LYS A 10 -14.30 -8.96 -6.39
N GLU A 11 -13.98 -9.72 -5.34
CA GLU A 11 -14.93 -9.96 -4.23
C GLU A 11 -15.06 -8.76 -3.28
N TYR A 12 -13.97 -8.03 -3.00
CA TYR A 12 -13.94 -7.02 -1.93
C TYR A 12 -13.78 -5.58 -2.42
N LEU A 13 -13.24 -5.41 -3.62
CA LEU A 13 -13.03 -4.11 -4.25
C LEU A 13 -13.76 -3.99 -5.60
N HIS A 14 -14.54 -5.02 -5.97
CA HIS A 14 -15.42 -5.03 -7.15
C HIS A 14 -14.66 -4.68 -8.44
N ASP A 15 -15.26 -3.82 -9.28
CA ASP A 15 -14.70 -3.38 -10.56
C ASP A 15 -13.81 -2.14 -10.44
N PHE A 16 -13.46 -1.70 -9.21
CA PHE A 16 -12.54 -0.58 -9.04
C PHE A 16 -11.14 -0.96 -9.49
N GLU A 17 -10.44 0.00 -10.11
CA GLU A 17 -9.05 -0.22 -10.51
C GLU A 17 -8.14 -0.28 -9.26
N PRO A 18 -7.03 -1.05 -9.31
CA PRO A 18 -5.97 -1.06 -8.30
C PRO A 18 -5.15 0.23 -8.25
N LEU A 19 -5.85 1.36 -8.13
CA LEU A 19 -5.33 2.71 -8.02
C LEU A 19 -5.60 3.23 -6.62
N ALA A 20 -4.54 3.30 -5.83
CA ALA A 20 -4.66 3.61 -4.40
C ALA A 20 -5.38 4.94 -4.12
N HIS A 21 -5.17 5.94 -4.97
CA HIS A 21 -5.79 7.26 -4.84
C HIS A 21 -7.30 7.26 -5.11
N GLU A 22 -7.83 6.27 -5.82
CA GLU A 22 -9.27 6.12 -6.08
C GLU A 22 -9.95 5.33 -4.96
N LEU A 23 -9.28 4.31 -4.40
CA LEU A 23 -9.85 3.44 -3.36
C LEU A 23 -10.33 4.22 -2.13
N LYS A 24 -9.60 5.25 -1.70
CA LYS A 24 -10.00 6.09 -0.56
C LYS A 24 -11.30 6.87 -0.80
N LEU A 25 -11.63 7.15 -2.07
CA LEU A 25 -12.86 7.83 -2.46
C LEU A 25 -14.02 6.83 -2.52
N ALA A 26 -13.76 5.67 -3.12
CA ALA A 26 -14.73 4.59 -3.30
C ALA A 26 -15.17 3.94 -1.97
N PHE A 27 -14.23 3.73 -1.05
CA PHE A 27 -14.43 2.98 0.19
C PHE A 27 -14.29 3.87 1.43
N LYS A 28 -14.87 5.07 1.35
CA LYS A 28 -14.75 6.11 2.39
C LYS A 28 -15.26 5.66 3.77
N ASP A 29 -16.24 4.77 3.80
CA ASP A 29 -16.81 4.15 5.00
C ASP A 29 -15.82 3.22 5.72
N ARG A 30 -14.86 2.64 5.00
CA ARG A 30 -13.82 1.73 5.53
C ARG A 30 -12.40 2.29 5.44
N TRP A 31 -12.25 3.52 4.94
CA TRP A 31 -10.96 4.16 4.75
C TRP A 31 -10.49 4.88 6.02
N VAL A 32 -9.21 4.71 6.35
CA VAL A 32 -8.50 5.48 7.37
C VAL A 32 -7.09 5.84 6.87
N ARG A 33 -6.62 7.02 7.28
CA ARG A 33 -5.27 7.52 7.02
C ARG A 33 -4.48 7.66 8.31
N PHE A 34 -3.24 7.18 8.31
CA PHE A 34 -2.28 7.43 9.38
C PHE A 34 -1.04 8.14 8.84
N HIS A 35 -0.55 9.13 9.60
CA HIS A 35 0.75 9.75 9.33
C HIS A 35 1.89 8.82 9.74
N SER A 36 2.91 8.77 8.89
CA SER A 36 4.08 7.93 9.11
C SER A 36 5.02 8.49 10.19
N LEU A 37 4.99 9.80 10.41
CA LEU A 37 5.76 10.50 11.43
C LEU A 37 4.87 11.35 12.36
N PRO A 38 5.36 11.71 13.56
CA PRO A 38 4.69 12.66 14.44
C PRO A 38 4.42 14.00 13.75
N GLU A 39 3.41 14.71 14.25
CA GLU A 39 3.08 16.08 13.82
C GLU A 39 2.82 16.24 12.32
N SER A 40 2.44 15.14 11.64
CA SER A 40 2.21 15.11 10.20
C SER A 40 3.46 15.48 9.38
N LYS A 41 4.67 15.28 9.94
CA LYS A 41 5.92 15.43 9.18
C LYS A 41 5.92 14.48 7.98
N ARG A 42 6.28 15.01 6.80
CA ARG A 42 6.17 14.27 5.54
C ARG A 42 7.40 13.41 5.24
N TYR A 43 8.59 14.00 5.34
CA TYR A 43 9.84 13.34 4.95
C TYR A 43 10.73 13.06 6.16
N PRO A 44 11.32 11.85 6.27
CA PRO A 44 12.32 11.56 7.29
C PRO A 44 13.66 12.24 6.95
N GLU A 45 14.34 12.73 7.98
CA GLU A 45 15.65 13.40 7.91
C GLU A 45 16.72 12.67 8.74
N SER A 46 16.32 11.62 9.46
CA SER A 46 17.22 10.82 10.29
C SER A 46 16.82 9.35 10.32
N GLU A 47 17.78 8.48 10.66
CA GLU A 47 17.54 7.05 10.84
C GLU A 47 16.55 6.73 11.97
N LEU A 48 16.41 7.61 12.96
CA LEU A 48 15.39 7.48 13.99
C LEU A 48 13.98 7.68 13.42
N GLU A 49 13.82 8.62 12.49
CA GLU A 49 12.54 8.87 11.82
C GLU A 49 12.18 7.73 10.86
N TYR A 50 13.15 7.15 10.14
CA TYR A 50 12.87 5.93 9.37
C TYR A 50 12.41 4.77 10.26
N LYS A 51 13.05 4.56 11.42
CA LYS A 51 12.62 3.53 12.38
C LYS A 51 11.20 3.77 12.90
N GLU A 52 10.81 5.03 13.12
CA GLU A 52 9.44 5.39 13.49
C GLU A 52 8.44 5.03 12.38
N ILE A 53 8.75 5.36 11.11
CA ILE A 53 7.93 4.99 9.96
C ILE A 53 7.74 3.47 9.90
N PHE A 54 8.83 2.72 9.96
CA PHE A 54 8.80 1.25 9.90
C PHE A 54 7.99 0.68 11.06
N SER A 55 8.23 1.17 12.29
CA SER A 55 7.49 0.75 13.48
C SER A 55 5.99 0.96 13.34
N ARG A 56 5.54 2.13 12.84
CA ARG A 56 4.11 2.39 12.63
C ARG A 56 3.51 1.50 11.57
N TYR A 57 4.19 1.33 10.43
CA TYR A 57 3.68 0.51 9.33
C TYR A 57 3.63 -0.97 9.71
N ASP A 58 4.69 -1.50 10.34
CA ASP A 58 4.71 -2.86 10.88
C ASP A 58 3.60 -3.06 11.91
N THR A 59 3.37 -2.08 12.79
CA THR A 59 2.27 -2.13 13.75
C THR A 59 0.93 -2.24 13.04
N VAL A 60 0.63 -1.37 12.05
CA VAL A 60 -0.64 -1.44 11.32
C VAL A 60 -0.80 -2.77 10.58
N LEU A 61 0.24 -3.27 9.92
CA LEU A 61 0.19 -4.55 9.21
C LEU A 61 0.00 -5.74 10.15
N LEU A 62 0.65 -5.73 11.32
CA LEU A 62 0.47 -6.76 12.36
C LEU A 62 -0.92 -6.72 12.99
N GLU A 63 -1.50 -5.55 13.17
CA GLU A 63 -2.87 -5.42 13.67
C GLU A 63 -3.90 -5.93 12.66
N LEU A 64 -3.65 -5.67 11.37
CA LEU A 64 -4.52 -6.16 10.31
C LEU A 64 -4.40 -7.67 10.15
N GLY A 65 -3.19 -8.20 9.95
CA GLY A 65 -2.96 -9.59 9.53
C GLY A 65 -2.43 -10.54 10.62
N GLY A 66 -2.04 -10.05 11.79
CA GLY A 66 -1.29 -10.86 12.76
C GLY A 66 0.05 -11.36 12.20
N THR A 67 0.72 -12.26 12.92
CA THR A 67 2.09 -12.71 12.60
C THR A 67 2.18 -13.81 11.53
N SER A 68 1.06 -14.25 10.98
CA SER A 68 1.03 -15.40 10.07
C SER A 68 0.23 -15.16 8.80
N SER A 69 -0.18 -13.91 8.55
CA SER A 69 -0.86 -13.56 7.31
C SER A 69 0.10 -13.55 6.13
N ARG A 70 -0.32 -14.25 5.08
CA ARG A 70 0.21 -14.07 3.75
C ARG A 70 -0.28 -12.74 3.19
N MET A 71 0.63 -12.00 2.56
CA MET A 71 0.32 -10.71 1.94
C MET A 71 0.86 -10.65 0.52
N PHE A 72 0.23 -9.82 -0.30
CA PHE A 72 0.71 -9.50 -1.64
C PHE A 72 1.17 -8.06 -1.69
N VAL A 73 2.36 -7.82 -2.23
CA VAL A 73 2.82 -6.47 -2.56
C VAL A 73 2.61 -6.25 -4.05
N VAL A 74 1.81 -5.25 -4.40
CA VAL A 74 1.61 -4.79 -5.78
C VAL A 74 2.66 -3.73 -6.09
N LEU A 75 3.42 -3.99 -7.15
CA LEU A 75 4.56 -3.23 -7.62
C LEU A 75 4.21 -2.63 -8.99
N PRO A 76 3.99 -1.31 -9.09
CA PRO A 76 3.69 -0.69 -10.38
C PRO A 76 4.96 -0.51 -11.22
N GLU A 77 4.80 -0.76 -12.51
CA GLU A 77 5.68 -0.39 -13.61
C GLU A 77 4.93 0.62 -14.49
N TYR A 78 5.59 1.70 -14.86
CA TYR A 78 5.03 2.74 -15.73
C TYR A 78 5.75 2.70 -17.08
N SER A 79 5.00 2.60 -18.17
CA SER A 79 5.56 2.45 -19.52
C SER A 79 4.66 3.10 -20.56
N GLU A 80 5.24 3.70 -21.60
CA GLU A 80 4.47 4.17 -22.77
C GLU A 80 3.99 3.00 -23.66
N ASN A 81 4.54 1.79 -23.46
CA ASN A 81 4.16 0.59 -24.19
C ASN A 81 3.05 -0.15 -23.47
N ASN A 82 2.12 -0.75 -24.22
CA ASN A 82 1.03 -1.55 -23.65
C ASN A 82 1.45 -2.97 -23.18
N THR A 83 2.75 -3.27 -23.22
CA THR A 83 3.31 -4.56 -22.86
C THR A 83 4.19 -4.40 -21.64
N ALA A 84 3.88 -5.15 -20.59
CA ALA A 84 4.65 -5.16 -19.35
C ALA A 84 6.06 -5.72 -19.56
N LEU A 85 7.04 -5.11 -18.91
CA LEU A 85 8.39 -5.61 -18.78
C LEU A 85 8.61 -5.99 -17.32
N HIS A 86 9.18 -5.09 -16.54
CA HIS A 86 9.52 -5.30 -15.13
C HIS A 86 9.41 -3.99 -14.35
N PRO A 87 9.12 -4.06 -13.03
CA PRO A 87 9.21 -2.89 -12.15
C PRO A 87 10.60 -2.25 -12.16
N ALA A 88 10.68 -0.99 -11.72
CA ALA A 88 11.92 -0.24 -11.58
C ALA A 88 12.99 -1.01 -10.78
N ASP A 89 14.28 -0.77 -11.09
CA ASP A 89 15.40 -1.55 -10.55
C ASP A 89 15.42 -1.66 -9.01
N GLY A 90 15.01 -0.60 -8.30
CA GLY A 90 14.88 -0.63 -6.84
C GLY A 90 13.86 -1.67 -6.35
N LEU A 91 12.68 -1.73 -6.99
CA LEU A 91 11.65 -2.73 -6.68
C LEU A 91 12.07 -4.13 -7.11
N ARG A 92 12.67 -4.26 -8.30
CA ARG A 92 13.17 -5.53 -8.83
C ARG A 92 14.29 -6.12 -7.97
N SER A 93 15.15 -5.29 -7.40
CA SER A 93 16.22 -5.73 -6.49
C SER A 93 15.65 -6.28 -5.18
N LEU A 94 14.59 -5.67 -4.65
CA LEU A 94 13.90 -6.16 -3.45
C LEU A 94 13.08 -7.42 -3.73
N PHE A 95 12.39 -7.45 -4.87
CA PHE A 95 11.44 -8.48 -5.26
C PHE A 95 11.74 -9.02 -6.67
N PRO A 96 12.81 -9.81 -6.84
CA PRO A 96 13.27 -10.27 -8.16
C PRO A 96 12.33 -11.29 -8.83
N HIS A 97 11.33 -11.78 -8.12
CA HIS A 97 10.39 -12.82 -8.55
C HIS A 97 8.93 -12.34 -8.51
N SER A 98 8.68 -11.06 -8.79
CA SER A 98 7.31 -10.56 -8.98
C SER A 98 6.73 -11.08 -10.29
N GLU A 99 5.44 -11.40 -10.30
CA GLU A 99 4.71 -11.85 -11.48
C GLU A 99 3.80 -10.73 -12.00
N TYR A 100 3.69 -10.59 -13.33
CA TYR A 100 2.72 -9.69 -13.93
C TYR A 100 1.29 -10.09 -13.53
N TRP A 101 0.48 -9.11 -13.14
CA TRP A 101 -0.92 -9.29 -12.79
C TRP A 101 -1.83 -8.72 -13.86
N ARG A 102 -1.79 -7.40 -14.07
CA ARG A 102 -2.66 -6.72 -15.04
C ARG A 102 -2.10 -5.38 -15.48
N THR A 103 -2.64 -4.88 -16.58
CA THR A 103 -2.38 -3.53 -17.09
C THR A 103 -3.60 -2.66 -16.85
N ILE A 104 -3.37 -1.43 -16.42
CA ILE A 104 -4.36 -0.35 -16.40
C ILE A 104 -3.97 0.63 -17.51
N ASP A 105 -4.91 0.93 -18.40
CA ASP A 105 -4.70 1.91 -19.46
C ASP A 105 -4.89 3.32 -18.90
N LYS A 106 -3.76 4.01 -18.70
CA LYS A 106 -3.72 5.41 -18.28
C LYS A 106 -3.02 6.27 -19.33
N LEU A 107 -2.97 5.82 -20.59
CA LEU A 107 -2.26 6.52 -21.65
C LEU A 107 -2.86 7.91 -21.90
N GLU A 108 -4.20 8.03 -21.94
CA GLU A 108 -4.87 9.32 -22.13
C GLU A 108 -4.76 10.25 -20.91
N GLU A 109 -4.82 9.68 -19.70
CA GLU A 109 -4.86 10.45 -18.44
C GLU A 109 -3.48 10.91 -17.97
N CYS A 110 -2.47 10.05 -18.13
CA CYS A 110 -1.14 10.21 -17.54
C CYS A 110 0.00 9.97 -18.55
N GLY A 111 -0.28 9.62 -19.80
CA GLY A 111 0.73 9.38 -20.83
C GLY A 111 1.44 8.02 -20.74
N VAL A 112 1.01 7.12 -19.84
CA VAL A 112 1.65 5.82 -19.61
C VAL A 112 0.63 4.74 -19.26
N TYR A 113 0.91 3.50 -19.62
CA TYR A 113 0.30 2.30 -19.06
C TYR A 113 0.88 2.01 -17.67
N TRP A 114 0.02 1.51 -16.78
CA TRP A 114 0.44 1.02 -15.46
C TRP A 114 0.38 -0.49 -15.48
N HIS A 115 1.54 -1.15 -15.56
CA HIS A 115 1.65 -2.59 -15.44
C HIS A 115 1.86 -2.95 -13.98
N LEU A 116 0.92 -3.68 -13.41
CA LEU A 116 1.00 -4.10 -12.03
C LEU A 116 1.60 -5.48 -11.95
N HIS A 117 2.67 -5.59 -11.17
CA HIS A 117 3.30 -6.84 -10.79
C HIS A 117 2.98 -7.15 -9.33
N VAL A 118 3.00 -8.42 -8.97
CA VAL A 118 2.64 -8.87 -7.62
C VAL A 118 3.73 -9.80 -7.12
N THR A 119 4.06 -9.66 -5.85
CA THR A 119 4.93 -10.61 -5.14
C THR A 119 4.29 -10.98 -3.81
N GLU A 120 4.58 -12.19 -3.36
CA GLU A 120 4.06 -12.72 -2.11
C GLU A 120 5.09 -12.59 -1.01
N ILE A 121 4.64 -12.18 0.17
CA ILE A 121 5.46 -12.08 1.36
C ILE A 121 4.72 -12.61 2.59
N GLN A 122 5.49 -13.00 3.60
CA GLN A 122 5.02 -13.28 4.96
C GLN A 122 5.73 -12.33 5.93
N ILE A 123 5.04 -11.90 7.00
CA ILE A 123 5.65 -11.07 8.06
C ILE A 123 6.21 -11.92 9.20
N PRO A 124 7.26 -11.45 9.90
CA PRO A 124 8.03 -10.23 9.60
C PRO A 124 8.91 -10.37 8.35
N ASN A 125 9.02 -9.31 7.55
CA ASN A 125 9.85 -9.30 6.34
C ASN A 125 10.72 -8.04 6.31
N GLU A 126 12.04 -8.21 6.44
CA GLU A 126 13.00 -7.10 6.38
C GLU A 126 12.94 -6.31 5.05
N LYS A 127 12.48 -6.94 3.96
CA LYS A 127 12.31 -6.27 2.66
C LYS A 127 11.22 -5.20 2.69
N LEU A 128 10.23 -5.31 3.59
CA LEU A 128 9.21 -4.26 3.74
C LEU A 128 9.83 -2.96 4.25
N ASN A 129 10.78 -3.00 5.17
CA ASN A 129 11.46 -1.79 5.64
C ASN A 129 12.26 -1.12 4.53
N ALA A 130 12.93 -1.91 3.69
CA ALA A 130 13.61 -1.37 2.51
C ALA A 130 12.61 -0.76 1.51
N LEU A 131 11.47 -1.40 1.26
CA LEU A 131 10.40 -0.85 0.43
C LEU A 131 9.83 0.44 1.01
N PHE A 132 9.54 0.48 2.31
CA PHE A 132 9.01 1.66 2.99
C PHE A 132 9.99 2.82 2.98
N ARG A 133 11.30 2.56 2.96
CA ARG A 133 12.30 3.60 2.74
C ARG A 133 12.18 4.21 1.35
N LEU A 134 12.11 3.38 0.30
CA LEU A 134 11.92 3.87 -1.07
C LEU A 134 10.64 4.71 -1.19
N VAL A 135 9.56 4.27 -0.53
CA VAL A 135 8.28 5.01 -0.50
C VAL A 135 8.42 6.33 0.26
N ALA A 136 9.05 6.34 1.43
CA ALA A 136 9.23 7.54 2.24
C ALA A 136 10.10 8.62 1.55
N ASN A 137 10.97 8.19 0.64
CA ASN A 137 11.81 9.04 -0.20
C ASN A 137 11.16 9.42 -1.52
N ASP A 138 9.92 9.00 -1.77
CA ASP A 138 9.20 9.25 -3.02
C ASP A 138 9.91 8.67 -4.27
N GLU A 139 10.79 7.67 -4.06
CA GLU A 139 11.51 6.94 -5.11
C GLU A 139 10.60 5.93 -5.83
N VAL A 140 9.59 5.42 -5.11
CA VAL A 140 8.56 4.52 -5.65
C VAL A 140 7.19 4.96 -5.14
N ARG A 141 6.16 4.82 -5.98
CA ARG A 141 4.80 5.32 -5.73
C ARG A 141 3.75 4.29 -6.08
N ASN A 142 2.52 4.46 -5.59
CA ASN A 142 1.36 3.59 -5.84
C ASN A 142 1.57 2.12 -5.44
N ILE A 143 2.38 1.88 -4.40
CA ILE A 143 2.52 0.57 -3.78
C ILE A 143 1.22 0.20 -3.07
N LEU A 144 0.77 -1.04 -3.24
CA LEU A 144 -0.30 -1.62 -2.42
C LEU A 144 0.23 -2.85 -1.70
N VAL A 145 -0.13 -2.99 -0.43
CA VAL A 145 0.03 -4.23 0.34
C VAL A 145 -1.37 -4.78 0.60
N VAL A 146 -1.69 -5.91 -0.01
CA VAL A 146 -2.99 -6.56 0.04
C VAL A 146 -2.92 -7.69 1.05
N LEU A 147 -3.84 -7.68 2.02
CA LEU A 147 -3.98 -8.71 3.05
C LEU A 147 -5.28 -9.48 2.80
N PRO A 148 -5.25 -10.54 1.97
CA PRO A 148 -6.46 -11.18 1.49
C PRO A 148 -7.31 -11.82 2.59
N GLU A 149 -6.67 -12.47 3.56
CA GLU A 149 -7.32 -13.19 4.66
C GLU A 149 -8.18 -12.27 5.55
N VAL A 150 -7.76 -11.02 5.67
CA VAL A 150 -8.38 -10.00 6.53
C VAL A 150 -9.02 -8.87 5.72
N ARG A 151 -9.23 -9.08 4.42
CA ARG A 151 -10.01 -8.20 3.53
C ARG A 151 -9.57 -6.74 3.57
N SER A 152 -8.25 -6.51 3.67
CA SER A 152 -7.70 -5.17 3.87
C SER A 152 -6.63 -4.83 2.85
N VAL A 153 -6.51 -3.54 2.53
CA VAL A 153 -5.45 -3.00 1.67
C VAL A 153 -4.75 -1.86 2.40
N PHE A 154 -3.42 -1.91 2.39
CA PHE A 154 -2.54 -0.90 2.96
C PHE A 154 -1.75 -0.24 1.83
N HIS A 155 -1.87 1.07 1.69
CA HIS A 155 -1.20 1.88 0.69
C HIS A 155 -0.24 2.87 1.37
N PRO A 156 1.06 2.56 1.46
CA PRO A 156 2.04 3.53 1.94
C PRO A 156 2.37 4.55 0.84
N TYR A 157 2.60 5.78 1.25
CA TYR A 157 3.13 6.88 0.44
C TYR A 157 4.01 7.78 1.32
N ASP A 158 4.57 8.84 0.73
CA ASP A 158 5.42 9.77 1.45
C ASP A 158 4.62 10.58 2.49
N GLY A 159 4.94 10.38 3.77
CA GLY A 159 4.27 11.03 4.90
C GLY A 159 3.09 10.28 5.53
N GLY A 160 2.71 9.12 5.00
CA GLY A 160 1.64 8.32 5.62
C GLY A 160 1.21 7.09 4.84
N ALA A 161 0.16 6.45 5.33
CA ALA A 161 -0.48 5.35 4.65
C ALA A 161 -2.01 5.49 4.70
N ASP A 162 -2.63 5.10 3.59
CA ASP A 162 -4.08 4.93 3.47
C ASP A 162 -4.40 3.43 3.64
N ILE A 163 -5.43 3.13 4.43
CA ILE A 163 -5.88 1.77 4.70
C ILE A 163 -7.34 1.66 4.31
N ILE A 164 -7.67 0.64 3.53
CA ILE A 164 -9.04 0.18 3.33
C ILE A 164 -9.21 -1.03 4.25
N ALA A 165 -9.92 -0.85 5.37
CA ALA A 165 -10.18 -1.91 6.33
C ALA A 165 -11.29 -2.85 5.84
N SER A 166 -11.44 -4.01 6.48
CA SER A 166 -12.47 -5.00 6.13
C SER A 166 -13.90 -4.53 6.32
N SER A 167 -14.15 -3.62 7.28
CA SER A 167 -15.45 -3.04 7.58
C SER A 167 -15.32 -1.64 8.20
N GLU A 168 -16.45 -0.95 8.37
CA GLU A 168 -16.49 0.34 9.07
C GLU A 168 -16.08 0.20 10.53
N GLU A 169 -16.49 -0.88 11.19
CA GLU A 169 -16.13 -1.20 12.58
C GLU A 169 -14.62 -1.41 12.71
N ALA A 170 -14.01 -2.20 11.83
CA ALA A 170 -12.56 -2.43 11.82
C ALA A 170 -11.78 -1.13 11.62
N LYS A 171 -12.26 -0.24 10.74
CA LYS A 171 -11.71 1.12 10.57
C LYS A 171 -11.80 1.92 11.87
N GLU A 172 -12.96 1.94 12.54
CA GLU A 172 -13.11 2.69 13.79
C GLU A 172 -12.27 2.12 14.94
N GLU A 173 -12.10 0.80 15.02
CA GLU A 173 -11.18 0.16 15.98
C GLU A 173 -9.74 0.61 15.78
N LEU A 174 -9.23 0.56 14.53
CA LEU A 174 -7.90 1.05 14.17
C LEU A 174 -7.74 2.53 14.51
N LYS A 175 -8.70 3.38 14.10
CA LYS A 175 -8.70 4.81 14.42
C LYS A 175 -8.63 5.04 15.92
N ASN A 176 -9.39 4.28 16.70
CA ASN A 176 -9.46 4.47 18.14
C ASN A 176 -8.16 4.06 18.85
N LYS A 177 -7.51 3.01 18.37
CA LYS A 177 -6.24 2.52 18.91
C LYS A 177 -5.07 3.45 18.58
N TYR A 178 -5.06 4.02 17.37
CA TYR A 178 -3.96 4.83 16.85
C TYR A 178 -4.32 6.31 16.64
N LYS A 179 -5.15 6.88 17.53
CA LYS A 179 -5.61 8.29 17.44
C LYS A 179 -4.48 9.29 17.29
N ALA A 180 -3.33 9.04 17.92
CA ALA A 180 -2.17 9.92 17.89
C ALA A 180 -1.53 10.03 16.49
N TRP A 181 -1.83 9.11 15.57
CA TRP A 181 -1.26 9.07 14.22
C TRP A 181 -2.21 9.66 13.18
N LEU A 182 -3.46 9.96 13.55
CA LEU A 182 -4.44 10.57 12.66
C LEU A 182 -4.08 12.02 12.34
N SER A 183 -4.54 12.51 11.18
CA SER A 183 -4.50 13.94 10.90
C SER A 183 -5.33 14.71 11.92
N LYS A 184 -4.80 15.86 12.37
CA LYS A 184 -5.56 16.83 13.17
C LYS A 184 -6.63 17.54 12.33
N HIS A 185 -6.55 17.45 11.00
CA HIS A 185 -7.52 18.06 10.12
C HIS A 185 -8.87 17.31 10.18
N PRO A 186 -10.02 18.00 10.31
CA PRO A 186 -11.33 17.36 10.48
C PRO A 186 -11.73 16.42 9.33
N ARG A 187 -11.15 16.62 8.14
CA ARG A 187 -11.40 15.78 6.96
C ARG A 187 -10.36 14.66 6.77
N GLY A 188 -9.40 14.53 7.68
CA GLY A 188 -8.40 13.47 7.67
C GLY A 188 -7.26 13.64 6.66
N TYR A 189 -7.10 14.81 6.02
CA TYR A 189 -6.00 15.11 5.09
C TYR A 189 -4.79 15.72 5.79
#